data_AF-A0A955CD45-F1
#
_entry.id   AF-A0A955CD45-F1
#
_cell.length_a   1.000
_cell.length_b   1.000
_cell.length_c   1.000
_cell.angle_alpha   90.00
_cell.angle_beta   90.00
_cell.angle_gamma   90.00
#
_symmetry.space_group_name_H-M   'P 1'
#
loop_
_entity.id
_entity.type
_entity.pdbx_description
1 polymer ?
#
loop_
_entity_poly.entity_id
_entity_poly.type
_entity_poly.pdbx_seq_one_letter_code
_entity_poly.pdbx_strand_id
1 'polypeptide(L)'
;MAKKTVKKAAAKKTAEKAAPEKKAAAKKTVKKKAPKRTRAAKEVRLKAYWGVFNQSLRRVALFEFNQRKQAEKKADELTKSGKSPHFVQPVKEIIEG
;
A
#
# COMPACT_ATOMS: atom_id res chain seq x y z
N MET A 1 14.00 53.91 -27.31
CA MET A 1 14.33 55.25 -26.79
C MET A 1 13.57 55.41 -25.46
N ALA A 2 14.08 55.78 -24.29
CA ALA A 2 15.43 55.99 -23.75
C ALA A 2 15.28 55.93 -22.21
N LYS A 3 16.35 55.52 -21.52
CA LYS A 3 16.47 55.30 -20.07
C LYS A 3 16.54 56.62 -19.29
N LYS A 4 16.04 56.67 -18.04
CA LYS A 4 16.51 57.60 -16.98
C LYS A 4 16.04 57.14 -15.58
N THR A 5 16.77 56.33 -14.80
CA THR A 5 17.85 56.61 -13.83
C THR A 5 17.54 57.56 -12.65
N VAL A 6 17.51 56.96 -11.44
CA VAL A 6 18.32 57.26 -10.23
C VAL A 6 17.89 58.35 -9.21
N LYS A 7 17.72 57.88 -7.96
CA LYS A 7 18.02 58.41 -6.60
C LYS A 7 17.91 59.91 -6.29
N LYS A 8 17.35 60.21 -5.10
CA LYS A 8 17.94 61.01 -3.96
C LYS A 8 16.79 61.64 -3.14
N ALA A 9 16.44 61.10 -1.96
CA ALA A 9 16.98 61.37 -0.62
C ALA A 9 16.26 62.52 0.15
N ALA A 10 16.12 62.29 1.46
CA ALA A 10 15.91 63.27 2.55
C ALA A 10 14.53 63.93 2.66
N ALA A 11 13.97 64.29 3.82
CA ALA A 11 14.22 64.05 5.24
C ALA A 11 13.12 64.81 6.03
N LYS A 12 12.70 64.28 7.20
CA LYS A 12 12.11 64.92 8.41
C LYS A 12 11.23 63.87 9.10
N LYS A 13 11.58 63.21 10.21
CA LYS A 13 12.16 63.56 11.52
C LYS A 13 11.21 64.33 12.45
N THR A 14 10.49 63.57 13.29
CA THR A 14 10.04 63.87 14.67
C THR A 14 9.50 62.53 15.21
N ALA A 15 10.22 61.72 15.99
CA ALA A 15 10.69 61.90 17.38
C ALA A 15 9.55 62.29 18.34
N GLU A 16 8.94 61.30 19.00
CA GLU A 16 8.64 61.25 20.45
C GLU A 16 8.04 59.85 20.78
N LYS A 17 8.81 58.94 21.40
CA LYS A 17 8.83 58.63 22.83
C LYS A 17 7.57 57.87 23.32
N ALA A 18 7.75 56.56 23.56
CA ALA A 18 7.39 55.86 24.80
C ALA A 18 7.24 54.36 24.53
N ALA A 19 8.22 53.57 25.00
CA ALA A 19 7.94 52.20 25.42
C ALA A 19 7.00 52.27 26.65
N PRO A 20 6.15 51.25 26.90
CA PRO A 20 6.70 50.07 27.56
C PRO A 20 6.21 48.73 27.00
N GLU A 21 7.00 47.73 27.39
CA GLU A 21 6.88 46.30 27.19
C GLU A 21 5.51 45.69 27.53
N LYS A 22 5.40 44.40 27.14
CA LYS A 22 4.48 43.36 27.66
C LYS A 22 3.08 43.32 27.04
N LYS A 23 2.90 42.44 26.07
CA LYS A 23 2.39 41.08 26.29
C LYS A 23 2.06 40.38 24.99
N ALA A 24 2.24 39.06 25.03
CA ALA A 24 1.66 38.09 24.11
C ALA A 24 2.20 38.15 22.66
N ALA A 25 3.45 37.75 22.51
CA ALA A 25 3.86 36.98 21.34
C ALA A 25 2.89 35.79 21.19
N ALA A 26 1.87 35.96 20.37
CA ALA A 26 1.00 34.90 19.91
C ALA A 26 1.85 33.95 19.06
N LYS A 27 2.55 33.02 19.73
CA LYS A 27 3.12 31.83 19.10
C LYS A 27 1.94 31.02 18.55
N LYS A 28 1.52 31.34 17.32
CA LYS A 28 0.82 30.40 16.44
C LYS A 28 1.81 29.29 16.12
N THR A 29 1.96 28.35 17.06
CA THR A 29 2.57 27.05 16.78
C THR A 29 1.59 26.33 15.88
N VAL A 30 1.89 26.39 14.58
CA VAL A 30 1.27 25.55 13.55
C VAL A 30 1.36 24.12 14.07
N LYS A 31 0.21 23.56 14.47
CA LYS A 31 0.10 22.18 14.93
C LYS A 31 0.56 21.32 13.76
N LYS A 32 1.77 20.75 13.88
CA LYS A 32 2.36 19.87 12.87
C LYS A 32 1.32 18.77 12.62
N LYS A 33 0.75 18.71 11.41
CA LYS A 33 -0.17 17.64 11.03
C LYS A 33 0.59 16.33 11.26
N ALA A 34 -0.02 15.44 12.05
CA ALA A 34 0.54 14.12 12.30
C ALA A 34 0.86 13.47 10.93
N PRO A 35 2.02 12.80 10.78
CA PRO A 35 2.34 12.12 9.53
C PRO A 35 1.21 11.13 9.24
N LYS A 36 0.56 11.31 8.08
CA LYS A 36 -0.41 10.36 7.57
C LYS A 36 0.33 9.03 7.45
N ARG A 37 -0.13 8.00 8.16
CA ARG A 37 0.36 6.64 7.98
C ARG A 37 0.13 6.26 6.52
N THR A 38 1.20 6.20 5.74
CA THR A 38 1.20 5.62 4.40
C THR A 38 0.82 4.15 4.54
N ARG A 39 -0.25 3.73 3.87
CA ARG A 39 -0.58 2.31 3.79
C ARG A 39 0.59 1.62 3.11
N ALA A 40 1.12 0.57 3.74
CA ALA A 40 2.14 -0.26 3.13
C ALA A 40 1.62 -0.82 1.80
N ALA A 41 2.51 -0.93 0.81
CA ALA A 41 2.18 -1.55 -0.47
C ALA A 41 1.66 -2.97 -0.22
N LYS A 42 0.56 -3.35 -0.87
CA LYS A 42 0.05 -4.73 -0.85
C LYS A 42 1.15 -5.66 -1.36
N GLU A 43 1.76 -6.42 -0.46
CA GLU A 43 2.73 -7.44 -0.85
C GLU A 43 1.95 -8.63 -1.43
N VAL A 44 2.11 -8.84 -2.73
CA VAL A 44 1.59 -10.04 -3.40
C VAL A 44 2.44 -11.23 -2.96
N ARG A 45 1.92 -12.05 -2.04
CA ARG A 45 2.57 -13.28 -1.58
C ARG A 45 2.05 -14.45 -2.40
N LEU A 46 2.95 -15.17 -3.07
CA LEU A 46 2.60 -16.40 -3.76
C LEU A 46 2.56 -17.56 -2.76
N LYS A 47 1.50 -18.38 -2.81
CA LYS A 47 1.42 -19.63 -2.06
C LYS A 47 1.15 -20.78 -3.00
N ALA A 48 1.85 -21.88 -2.76
CA ALA A 48 1.60 -23.13 -3.46
C ALA A 48 0.39 -23.84 -2.85
N TYR A 49 -0.38 -24.49 -3.70
CA TYR A 49 -1.51 -25.32 -3.37
C TYR A 49 -1.46 -26.60 -4.19
N TRP A 50 -2.15 -27.64 -3.75
CA TRP A 50 -2.36 -28.85 -4.52
C TRP A 50 -3.77 -28.81 -5.11
N GLY A 51 -3.88 -28.68 -6.43
CA GLY A 51 -5.15 -28.76 -7.13
C GLY A 51 -5.40 -30.19 -7.61
N VAL A 52 -6.63 -30.69 -7.43
CA VAL A 52 -7.10 -31.91 -8.09
C VAL A 52 -7.78 -31.52 -9.40
N PHE A 53 -7.31 -32.09 -10.50
CA PHE A 53 -7.78 -31.80 -11.85
C PHE A 53 -8.40 -33.04 -12.49
N ASN A 54 -9.33 -32.83 -13.42
CA ASN A 54 -9.84 -33.88 -14.30
C ASN A 54 -9.07 -33.91 -15.63
N GLN A 55 -9.38 -34.88 -16.50
CA GLN A 55 -8.80 -34.98 -17.85
C GLN A 55 -8.95 -33.71 -18.70
N SER A 56 -10.00 -32.91 -18.48
CA SER A 56 -10.23 -31.63 -19.17
C SER A 56 -9.52 -30.44 -18.51
N LEU A 57 -8.55 -30.67 -17.62
CA LEU A 57 -7.81 -29.66 -16.86
C LEU A 57 -8.71 -28.73 -16.02
N ARG A 58 -9.91 -29.18 -15.67
CA ARG A 58 -10.78 -28.44 -14.75
C ARG A 58 -10.39 -28.77 -13.31
N ARG A 59 -10.22 -27.73 -12.50
CA ARG A 59 -9.94 -27.86 -11.07
C ARG A 59 -11.21 -28.26 -10.33
N VAL A 60 -11.19 -29.43 -9.70
CA VAL A 60 -12.32 -29.98 -8.93
C VAL A 60 -12.19 -29.64 -7.45
N ALA A 61 -10.97 -29.64 -6.91
CA ALA A 61 -10.68 -29.29 -5.52
C ALA A 61 -9.32 -28.60 -5.38
N LEU A 62 -9.16 -27.80 -4.33
CA LEU A 62 -7.92 -27.12 -3.97
C LEU A 62 -7.57 -27.44 -2.51
N PHE A 63 -6.33 -27.85 -2.28
CA PHE A 63 -5.80 -28.20 -0.97
C PHE A 63 -4.56 -27.37 -0.66
N GLU A 64 -4.33 -27.11 0.63
CA GLU A 64 -3.15 -26.41 1.12
C GLU A 64 -1.86 -27.19 0.73
N PHE A 65 -0.71 -26.50 0.56
CA PHE A 65 0.57 -27.15 0.23
C PHE A 65 0.94 -28.32 1.16
N ASN A 66 0.58 -28.23 2.44
CA ASN A 66 0.86 -29.27 3.44
C ASN A 66 -0.04 -30.52 3.31
N GLN A 67 -1.07 -30.46 2.47
CA GLN A 67 -2.15 -31.45 2.37
C GLN A 67 -2.06 -32.30 1.10
N ARG A 68 -0.86 -32.53 0.55
CA ARG A 68 -0.66 -33.33 -0.66
C ARG A 68 -1.35 -34.70 -0.60
N LYS A 69 -1.19 -35.41 0.52
CA LYS A 69 -1.79 -36.75 0.71
C LYS A 69 -3.32 -36.74 0.70
N GLN A 70 -3.94 -35.62 1.12
CA GLN A 70 -5.39 -35.46 1.05
C GLN A 70 -5.84 -35.19 -0.40
N ALA A 71 -5.08 -34.40 -1.15
CA ALA A 71 -5.33 -34.18 -2.57
C ALA A 71 -5.23 -35.48 -3.39
N GLU A 72 -4.22 -36.31 -3.12
CA GLU A 72 -4.05 -37.62 -3.77
C GLU A 72 -5.22 -38.56 -3.47
N LYS A 73 -5.60 -38.71 -2.19
CA LYS A 73 -6.79 -39.49 -1.81
C LYS A 73 -8.06 -39.03 -2.50
N LYS A 74 -8.25 -37.70 -2.64
CA LYS A 74 -9.45 -37.17 -3.29
C LYS A 74 -9.42 -37.41 -4.80
N ALA A 75 -8.25 -37.33 -5.43
CA ALA A 75 -8.08 -37.70 -6.83
C ALA A 75 -8.39 -39.19 -7.07
N ASP A 76 -7.93 -40.09 -6.19
CA ASP A 76 -8.23 -41.53 -6.26
C ASP A 76 -9.73 -41.82 -6.08
N GLU A 77 -10.37 -41.19 -5.09
CA GLU A 77 -11.80 -41.34 -4.82
C GLU A 77 -12.64 -40.87 -6.02
N LEU A 78 -12.29 -39.71 -6.59
CA LEU A 78 -12.96 -39.17 -7.78
C LEU A 78 -12.70 -40.00 -9.03
N THR A 79 -11.50 -40.60 -9.15
CA THR A 79 -11.18 -41.50 -10.26
C THR A 79 -11.94 -42.82 -10.16
N LYS A 80 -12.17 -43.34 -8.95
CA LYS A 80 -12.98 -44.55 -8.73
C LYS A 80 -14.47 -44.30 -8.96
N SER A 81 -14.95 -43.11 -8.61
CA SER A 81 -16.36 -42.71 -8.76
C SER A 81 -16.71 -42.26 -10.19
N GLY A 82 -15.74 -41.69 -10.91
CA GLY A 82 -15.94 -41.14 -12.25
C GLY A 82 -15.45 -42.06 -13.38
N LYS A 83 -15.86 -41.74 -14.61
CA LYS A 83 -15.36 -42.38 -15.84
C LYS A 83 -13.98 -41.85 -16.27
N SER A 84 -13.49 -40.79 -15.62
CA SER A 84 -12.30 -40.04 -16.05
C SER A 84 -11.24 -40.02 -14.96
N PRO A 85 -9.95 -40.20 -15.32
CA PRO A 85 -8.85 -40.12 -14.37
C PRO A 85 -8.73 -38.68 -13.86
N HIS A 86 -8.57 -38.57 -12.53
CA HIS A 86 -8.23 -37.33 -11.86
C HIS A 86 -6.78 -37.39 -11.40
N PHE A 87 -6.11 -36.25 -11.41
CA PHE A 87 -4.70 -36.16 -11.02
C PHE A 87 -4.45 -34.89 -10.20
N VAL A 88 -3.33 -34.88 -9.48
CA VAL A 88 -2.94 -33.76 -8.61
C VAL A 88 -1.86 -32.94 -9.30
N GLN A 89 -2.00 -31.62 -9.30
CA GLN A 89 -1.00 -30.70 -9.84
C GLN A 89 -0.74 -29.54 -8.87
N PRO A 90 0.51 -29.08 -8.72
CA PRO A 90 0.80 -27.90 -7.92
C PRO A 90 0.26 -26.65 -8.62
N VAL A 91 -0.47 -25.82 -7.87
CA VAL A 91 -1.03 -24.54 -8.31
C VAL A 91 -0.37 -23.43 -7.51
N LYS A 92 0.11 -22.39 -8.18
CA LYS A 92 0.65 -21.19 -7.53
C LYS A 92 -0.44 -20.13 -7.57
N GLU A 93 -1.03 -19.84 -6.42
CA GLU A 93 -2.05 -18.80 -6.29
C GLU A 93 -1.46 -17.56 -5.63
N ILE A 94 -1.95 -16.40 -6.06
CA ILE A 94 -1.64 -15.11 -5.45
C ILE A 94 -2.54 -14.96 -4.23
N ILE A 95 -1.94 -14.77 -3.06
CA ILE A 95 -2.65 -14.34 -1.87
C ILE A 95 -2.38 -12.85 -1.70
N GLU A 96 -3.43 -12.04 -1.74
CA GLU A 96 -3.32 -10.66 -1.32
C GLU A 96 -3.11 -10.61 0.20
N GLY A 97 -1.96 -10.06 0.61
CA GLY A 97 -1.66 -9.71 2.01
C GLY A 97 -2.14 -8.31 2.37
#